data_AF-A0A316GFM9-F1
#
_entry.id   AF-A0A316GFM9-F1
#
_cell.length_a   1.000
_cell.length_b   1.000
_cell.length_c   1.000
_cell.angle_alpha   90.00
_cell.angle_beta   90.00
_cell.angle_gamma   90.00
#
_symmetry.space_group_name_H-M   'P 1'
#
loop_
_entity.id
_entity.type
_entity.pdbx_description
1 polymer ?
#
loop_
_entity_poly.entity_id
_entity_poly.type
_entity_poly.pdbx_seq_one_letter_code
_entity_poly.pdbx_strand_id
1 'polypeptide(L)'
;MTNLPSFAAFAALARVIFALVLSTLISVTPARSHEVQPGVMDIEIEGDSLRVYIEWMIEAAVAGIDLDGIQNTNDAANEEDYLRFRSLPPEDMAEAFRAAWPDLSQKLTFRAGETVLDPELVDVTVPEVGNVEIARISTVDLSVPLPAGDDPLVIGWTGDLGPLIVRQRTVENGYAGFLTSGALSDPIPRTGATDQGPAEAFVDYVAAGFDHIVPKGLDHILFVLGLFFLSLRLSPLLWQITAFTLAHTVTLALGALDIVRLSPDIVEPLIAASIVYVGIENIFVRKLHPWRPVVVFCFGLLHGLGFASVLQDFGLSAQNFLPKLIGFNVGVELGQLAVIASAWLILGMFFGEREWYHRRVAAPVSAAIAVIAAFWVLDRTGVIAGAGPWGVLTDLTEGGLPSLATALAAFVPVALLTALVLAKPAADDFRDAAGMATSAILFVGIVATFTAGAWGLSILLALVWPLALRFQALGGPEPA
;
A
#
# COMPACT_ATOMS: atom_id res chain seq x y z
N MET A 1 12.55 -41.84 6.19
CA MET A 1 13.56 -40.79 6.02
C MET A 1 13.17 -39.96 4.82
N THR A 2 12.34 -38.94 5.05
CA THR A 2 11.91 -37.99 4.01
C THR A 2 12.99 -36.92 3.89
N ASN A 3 13.63 -36.85 2.72
CA ASN A 3 14.60 -35.80 2.37
C ASN A 3 13.91 -34.43 2.47
N LEU A 4 14.11 -33.73 3.59
CA LEU A 4 13.82 -32.30 3.64
C LEU A 4 14.78 -31.61 2.65
N PRO A 5 14.30 -30.67 1.83
CA PRO A 5 15.13 -30.03 0.81
C PRO A 5 16.34 -29.35 1.47
N SER A 6 17.53 -29.65 0.97
CA SER A 6 18.74 -28.94 1.37
C SER A 6 18.63 -27.46 1.00
N PHE A 7 19.35 -26.59 1.70
CA PHE A 7 19.44 -25.15 1.37
C PHE A 7 19.69 -24.88 -0.13
N ALA A 8 20.38 -25.81 -0.81
CA ALA A 8 20.61 -25.77 -2.26
C ALA A 8 19.32 -25.91 -3.11
N ALA A 9 18.36 -26.74 -2.69
CA ALA A 9 17.09 -26.88 -3.39
C ALA A 9 16.22 -25.62 -3.27
N PHE A 10 16.24 -24.98 -2.10
CA PHE A 10 15.58 -23.70 -1.87
C PHE A 10 16.19 -22.57 -2.72
N ALA A 11 17.52 -22.52 -2.79
CA ALA A 11 18.25 -21.62 -3.66
C ALA A 11 17.92 -21.83 -5.16
N ALA A 12 17.83 -23.08 -5.62
CA ALA A 12 17.46 -23.37 -7.01
C ALA A 12 16.06 -22.84 -7.36
N LEU A 13 15.09 -23.01 -6.44
CA LEU A 13 13.74 -22.51 -6.60
C LEU A 13 13.70 -20.97 -6.69
N ALA A 14 14.43 -20.27 -5.83
CA ALA A 14 14.50 -18.80 -5.87
C ALA A 14 15.02 -18.25 -7.22
N ARG A 15 16.03 -18.91 -7.84
CA ARG A 15 16.55 -18.50 -9.16
C ARG A 15 15.54 -18.70 -10.27
N VAL A 16 14.81 -19.81 -10.22
CA VAL A 16 13.75 -20.09 -11.20
C VAL A 16 12.65 -19.05 -11.07
N ILE A 17 12.24 -18.71 -9.85
CA ILE A 17 11.27 -17.64 -9.59
C ILE A 17 11.77 -16.30 -10.14
N PHE A 18 13.01 -15.90 -9.84
CA PHE A 18 13.57 -14.64 -10.37
C PHE A 18 13.59 -14.59 -11.91
N ALA A 19 14.04 -15.67 -12.54
CA ALA A 19 14.14 -15.74 -13.99
C ALA A 19 12.76 -15.72 -14.65
N LEU A 20 11.76 -16.36 -14.03
CA LEU A 20 10.37 -16.30 -14.47
C LEU A 20 9.81 -14.88 -14.35
N VAL A 21 9.99 -14.21 -13.20
CA VAL A 21 9.58 -12.82 -12.97
C VAL A 21 10.22 -11.86 -13.97
N LEU A 22 11.52 -12.03 -14.26
CA LEU A 22 12.22 -11.20 -15.24
C LEU A 22 11.76 -11.48 -16.67
N SER A 23 11.48 -12.75 -16.99
CA SER A 23 10.95 -13.14 -18.31
C SER A 23 9.53 -12.62 -18.53
N THR A 24 8.70 -12.57 -17.49
CA THR A 24 7.35 -11.98 -17.58
C THR A 24 7.44 -10.49 -17.86
N LEU A 25 8.30 -9.73 -17.15
CA LEU A 25 8.51 -8.30 -17.38
C LEU A 25 8.91 -7.95 -18.84
N ILE A 26 9.67 -8.83 -19.50
CA ILE A 26 10.11 -8.64 -20.90
C ILE A 26 9.00 -8.99 -21.91
N SER A 27 7.98 -9.74 -21.49
CA SER A 27 6.94 -10.30 -22.36
C SER A 27 5.56 -9.63 -22.20
N VAL A 28 5.44 -8.57 -21.38
CA VAL A 28 4.15 -7.95 -21.03
C VAL A 28 3.63 -7.06 -22.18
N THR A 29 2.43 -7.37 -22.65
CA THR A 29 1.50 -6.35 -23.19
C THR A 29 0.77 -5.72 -22.00
N PRO A 30 0.62 -4.38 -21.92
CA PRO A 30 0.09 -3.71 -20.72
C PRO A 30 -1.29 -4.27 -20.38
N ALA A 31 -1.36 -5.00 -19.27
CA ALA A 31 -2.61 -5.33 -18.62
C ALA A 31 -2.68 -4.46 -17.37
N ARG A 32 -3.83 -3.81 -17.21
CA ARG A 32 -4.09 -2.76 -16.25
C ARG A 32 -4.79 -3.40 -15.05
N SER A 33 -4.25 -3.22 -13.84
CA SER A 33 -4.80 -3.77 -12.60
C SER A 33 -5.96 -2.91 -12.07
N HIS A 34 -6.83 -3.56 -11.29
CA HIS A 34 -8.03 -2.97 -10.69
C HIS A 34 -7.67 -2.31 -9.35
N GLU A 35 -7.57 -0.98 -9.32
CA GLU A 35 -7.43 -0.24 -8.06
C GLU A 35 -8.62 0.68 -7.80
N VAL A 36 -9.02 0.76 -6.53
CA VAL A 36 -9.92 1.80 -6.02
C VAL A 36 -9.19 3.14 -6.05
N GLN A 37 -9.51 4.00 -7.01
CA GLN A 37 -8.96 5.35 -7.09
C GLN A 37 -9.78 6.34 -6.25
N PRO A 38 -9.13 7.29 -5.55
CA PRO A 38 -9.86 8.35 -4.86
C PRO A 38 -10.65 9.20 -5.86
N GLY A 39 -11.84 9.65 -5.46
CA GLY A 39 -12.55 10.67 -6.23
C GLY A 39 -11.79 11.98 -6.20
N VAL A 40 -11.74 12.70 -7.31
CA VAL A 40 -11.10 14.02 -7.38
C VAL A 40 -12.15 15.07 -7.69
N MET A 41 -12.39 15.95 -6.73
CA MET A 41 -13.37 17.03 -6.80
C MET A 41 -12.65 18.38 -6.92
N ASP A 42 -12.74 18.95 -8.12
CA ASP A 42 -12.31 20.29 -8.42
C ASP A 42 -13.48 21.26 -8.22
N ILE A 43 -13.27 22.29 -7.40
CA ILE A 43 -14.28 23.31 -7.11
C ILE A 43 -13.85 24.67 -7.65
N GLU A 44 -14.80 25.41 -8.20
CA GLU A 44 -14.61 26.76 -8.70
C GLU A 44 -15.77 27.65 -8.25
N ILE A 45 -15.45 28.82 -7.70
CA ILE A 45 -16.48 29.75 -7.20
C ILE A 45 -16.78 30.75 -8.31
N GLU A 46 -17.99 30.66 -8.89
CA GLU A 46 -18.48 31.52 -9.95
C GLU A 46 -19.63 32.39 -9.43
N GLY A 47 -19.29 33.54 -8.83
CA GLY A 47 -20.27 34.49 -8.29
C GLY A 47 -21.14 33.88 -7.18
N ASP A 48 -22.40 33.60 -7.52
CA ASP A 48 -23.45 33.14 -6.59
C ASP A 48 -23.60 31.61 -6.61
N SER A 49 -22.70 30.91 -7.31
CA SER A 49 -22.70 29.46 -7.43
C SER A 49 -21.29 28.88 -7.31
N LEU A 50 -21.22 27.65 -6.80
CA LEU A 50 -20.02 26.83 -6.79
C LEU A 50 -20.16 25.81 -7.92
N ARG A 51 -19.25 25.85 -8.87
CA ARG A 51 -19.13 24.82 -9.89
C ARG A 51 -18.22 23.71 -9.39
N VAL A 52 -18.63 22.47 -9.57
CA VAL A 52 -17.93 21.31 -9.04
C VAL A 52 -17.75 20.30 -10.16
N TYR A 53 -16.50 19.94 -10.44
CA TYR A 53 -16.13 18.90 -11.38
C TYR A 53 -15.58 17.72 -10.61
N ILE A 54 -16.19 16.54 -10.78
CA ILE A 54 -15.76 15.32 -10.09
C ILE A 54 -15.27 14.31 -11.12
N GLU A 55 -14.01 13.89 -11.01
CA GLU A 55 -13.51 12.67 -11.63
C GLU A 55 -13.82 11.50 -10.70
N TRP A 56 -14.68 10.58 -11.16
CA TRP A 56 -15.33 9.60 -10.29
C TRP A 56 -15.58 8.25 -10.95
N MET A 57 -15.43 7.18 -10.16
CA MET A 57 -15.86 5.81 -10.51
C MET A 57 -17.37 5.64 -10.29
N ILE A 58 -18.17 6.27 -11.15
CA ILE A 58 -19.64 6.33 -10.99
C ILE A 58 -20.29 4.94 -10.98
N GLU A 59 -19.70 3.93 -11.62
CA GLU A 59 -20.20 2.54 -11.62
C GLU A 59 -20.20 1.96 -10.20
N ALA A 60 -19.16 2.22 -9.41
CA ALA A 60 -19.06 1.73 -8.04
C ALA A 60 -20.11 2.40 -7.16
N ALA A 61 -20.29 3.71 -7.32
CA ALA A 61 -21.29 4.48 -6.58
C ALA A 61 -22.72 4.03 -6.90
N VAL A 62 -23.04 3.83 -8.19
CA VAL A 62 -24.37 3.36 -8.64
C VAL A 62 -24.64 1.91 -8.24
N ALA A 63 -23.60 1.05 -8.25
CA ALA A 63 -23.70 -0.31 -7.73
C ALA A 63 -23.82 -0.37 -6.19
N GLY A 64 -23.62 0.74 -5.49
CA GLY A 64 -23.60 0.77 -4.03
C GLY A 64 -22.46 -0.05 -3.44
N ILE A 65 -21.32 -0.09 -4.12
CA ILE A 65 -20.09 -0.69 -3.63
C ILE A 65 -19.59 0.18 -2.47
N ASP A 66 -19.42 -0.42 -1.29
CA ASP A 66 -18.78 0.23 -0.16
C ASP A 66 -17.27 0.26 -0.38
N LEU A 67 -16.74 1.42 -0.76
CA LEU A 67 -15.32 1.64 -1.02
C LEU A 67 -14.52 1.88 0.27
N ASP A 68 -15.15 1.86 1.47
CA ASP A 68 -14.44 2.05 2.71
C ASP A 68 -13.61 0.81 3.09
N GLY A 69 -12.30 1.00 3.20
CA GLY A 69 -11.38 -0.04 3.65
C GLY A 69 -11.14 -1.19 2.66
N ILE A 70 -11.66 -1.13 1.43
CA ILE A 70 -11.39 -2.12 0.37
C ILE A 70 -10.35 -1.60 -0.63
N GLN A 71 -9.41 -2.47 -1.00
CA GLN A 71 -8.39 -2.14 -2.01
C GLN A 71 -8.79 -2.60 -3.41
N ASN A 72 -9.65 -3.63 -3.50
CA ASN A 72 -10.13 -4.20 -4.75
C ASN A 72 -11.66 -4.26 -4.75
N THR A 73 -12.30 -3.73 -5.80
CA THR A 73 -13.76 -3.74 -5.97
C THR A 73 -14.34 -5.15 -6.13
N ASN A 74 -13.51 -6.14 -6.46
CA ASN A 74 -13.92 -7.53 -6.61
C ASN A 74 -14.26 -8.20 -5.25
N ASP A 75 -13.83 -7.60 -4.14
CA ASP A 75 -14.10 -8.12 -2.79
C ASP A 75 -15.44 -7.60 -2.22
N ALA A 76 -16.16 -6.78 -2.99
CA ALA A 76 -17.39 -6.12 -2.54
C ALA A 76 -18.65 -6.94 -2.80
N ALA A 77 -19.64 -6.80 -1.92
CA ALA A 77 -20.88 -7.58 -1.97
C ALA A 77 -21.71 -7.41 -3.25
N ASN A 78 -21.54 -6.29 -3.97
CA ASN A 78 -22.30 -5.95 -5.19
C ASN A 78 -21.44 -6.02 -6.47
N GLU A 79 -20.37 -6.82 -6.48
CA GLU A 79 -19.44 -6.97 -7.62
C GLU A 79 -20.17 -7.26 -8.94
N GLU A 80 -21.19 -8.13 -8.94
CA GLU A 80 -21.92 -8.51 -10.17
C GLU A 80 -22.63 -7.30 -10.81
N ASP A 81 -23.26 -6.44 -10.00
CA ASP A 81 -23.87 -5.21 -10.49
C ASP A 81 -22.81 -4.22 -10.96
N TYR A 82 -21.69 -4.10 -10.26
CA TYR A 82 -20.56 -3.25 -10.66
C TYR A 82 -19.99 -3.67 -12.03
N LEU A 83 -19.72 -4.97 -12.25
CA LEU A 83 -19.27 -5.50 -13.53
C LEU A 83 -20.31 -5.27 -14.64
N ARG A 84 -21.60 -5.41 -14.33
CA ARG A 84 -22.67 -5.08 -15.28
C ARG A 84 -22.59 -3.61 -15.70
N PHE A 85 -22.51 -2.67 -14.77
CA PHE A 85 -22.43 -1.24 -15.07
C PHE A 85 -21.18 -0.87 -15.88
N ARG A 86 -20.05 -1.55 -15.66
CA ARG A 86 -18.81 -1.35 -16.42
C ARG A 86 -18.91 -1.77 -17.88
N SER A 87 -19.79 -2.72 -18.17
CA SER A 87 -20.05 -3.17 -19.55
C SER A 87 -21.05 -2.30 -20.31
N LEU A 88 -21.73 -1.36 -19.62
CA LEU A 88 -22.73 -0.52 -20.25
C LEU A 88 -22.09 0.52 -21.19
N PRO A 89 -22.71 0.74 -22.37
CA PRO A 89 -22.42 1.88 -23.21
C PRO A 89 -22.48 3.20 -22.44
N PRO A 90 -21.73 4.25 -22.86
CA PRO A 90 -21.68 5.53 -22.18
C PRO A 90 -23.05 6.15 -21.88
N GLU A 91 -23.96 6.11 -22.86
CA GLU A 91 -25.30 6.71 -22.73
C GLU A 91 -26.15 5.97 -21.69
N ASP A 92 -26.12 4.64 -21.71
CA ASP A 92 -26.87 3.79 -20.76
C ASP A 92 -26.33 3.96 -19.33
N MET A 93 -25.00 4.08 -19.17
CA MET A 93 -24.40 4.34 -17.87
C MET A 93 -24.72 5.75 -17.35
N ALA A 94 -24.70 6.75 -18.23
CA ALA A 94 -25.10 8.11 -17.89
C ALA A 94 -26.58 8.18 -17.44
N GLU A 95 -27.46 7.43 -18.10
CA GLU A 95 -28.87 7.31 -17.69
C GLU A 95 -29.00 6.62 -16.32
N ALA A 96 -28.29 5.52 -16.09
CA ALA A 96 -28.27 4.84 -14.79
C ALA A 96 -27.77 5.75 -13.66
N PHE A 97 -26.72 6.55 -13.91
CA PHE A 97 -26.22 7.52 -12.95
C PHE A 97 -27.25 8.63 -12.66
N ARG A 98 -27.88 9.20 -13.69
CA ARG A 98 -28.94 10.21 -13.52
C ARG A 98 -30.13 9.67 -12.72
N ALA A 99 -30.49 8.41 -12.91
CA ALA A 99 -31.55 7.74 -12.15
C ALA A 99 -31.16 7.56 -10.66
N ALA A 100 -29.89 7.29 -10.37
CA ALA A 100 -29.36 7.16 -9.00
C ALA A 100 -29.05 8.50 -8.32
N TRP A 101 -28.97 9.60 -9.08
CA TRP A 101 -28.57 10.92 -8.58
C TRP A 101 -29.33 11.40 -7.33
N PRO A 102 -30.67 11.27 -7.20
CA PRO A 102 -31.39 11.74 -6.02
C PRO A 102 -30.95 11.09 -4.71
N ASP A 103 -30.45 9.84 -4.76
CA ASP A 103 -29.93 9.12 -3.61
C ASP A 103 -28.44 9.43 -3.40
N LEU A 104 -27.67 9.51 -4.50
CA LEU A 104 -26.24 9.85 -4.46
C LEU A 104 -26.00 11.28 -3.96
N SER A 105 -26.82 12.25 -4.35
CA SER A 105 -26.68 13.65 -3.93
C SER A 105 -26.79 13.83 -2.42
N GLN A 106 -27.56 12.97 -1.74
CA GLN A 106 -27.70 12.97 -0.27
C GLN A 106 -26.44 12.46 0.45
N LYS A 107 -25.56 11.75 -0.26
CA LYS A 107 -24.27 11.29 0.25
C LYS A 107 -23.19 12.37 0.15
N LEU A 108 -23.40 13.40 -0.68
CA LEU A 108 -22.48 14.52 -0.81
C LEU A 108 -22.84 15.57 0.25
N THR A 109 -21.81 16.11 0.91
CA THR A 109 -21.96 17.19 1.88
C THR A 109 -21.37 18.45 1.28
N PHE A 110 -22.22 19.45 1.03
CA PHE A 110 -21.82 20.83 0.78
C PHE A 110 -22.47 21.71 1.83
N ARG A 111 -21.67 22.49 2.55
CA ARG A 111 -22.17 23.39 3.60
C ARG A 111 -21.45 24.72 3.58
N ALA A 112 -22.18 25.82 3.68
CA ALA A 112 -21.64 27.15 3.94
C ALA A 112 -22.12 27.62 5.32
N GLY A 113 -21.20 27.74 6.28
CA GLY A 113 -21.58 28.03 7.67
C GLY A 113 -22.47 26.93 8.25
N GLU A 114 -23.69 27.25 8.70
CA GLU A 114 -24.69 26.24 9.13
C GLU A 114 -25.64 25.79 8.01
N THR A 115 -25.55 26.39 6.82
CA THR A 115 -26.47 26.16 5.72
C THR A 115 -26.00 24.99 4.87
N VAL A 116 -26.80 23.91 4.82
CA VAL A 116 -26.61 22.79 3.88
C VAL A 116 -27.01 23.24 2.48
N LEU A 117 -26.19 22.90 1.50
CA LEU A 117 -26.39 23.27 0.10
C LEU A 117 -26.68 22.02 -0.72
N ASP A 118 -27.71 22.08 -1.55
CA ASP A 118 -28.14 20.97 -2.39
C ASP A 118 -27.43 21.06 -3.76
N PRO A 119 -26.65 20.04 -4.17
CA PRO A 119 -26.00 20.03 -5.47
C PRO A 119 -26.98 19.67 -6.60
N GLU A 120 -26.94 20.43 -7.69
CA GLU A 120 -27.68 20.15 -8.92
C GLU A 120 -26.76 19.50 -9.94
N LEU A 121 -27.18 18.36 -10.51
CA LEU A 121 -26.45 17.70 -11.60
C LEU A 121 -26.62 18.49 -12.89
N VAL A 122 -25.52 19.01 -13.42
CA VAL A 122 -25.48 19.74 -14.70
C VAL A 122 -25.27 18.74 -15.84
N ASP A 123 -24.22 17.92 -15.74
CA ASP A 123 -23.90 16.91 -16.74
C ASP A 123 -23.11 15.73 -16.17
N VAL A 124 -23.14 14.61 -16.87
CA VAL A 124 -22.29 13.45 -16.62
C VAL A 124 -21.74 12.94 -17.96
N THR A 125 -20.42 12.92 -18.08
CA THR A 125 -19.71 12.41 -19.24
C THR A 125 -19.06 11.07 -18.88
N VAL A 126 -19.48 10.02 -19.56
CA VAL A 126 -18.96 8.66 -19.39
C VAL A 126 -18.06 8.32 -20.58
N PRO A 127 -16.81 7.86 -20.38
CA PRO A 127 -15.96 7.41 -21.47
C PRO A 127 -16.50 6.16 -22.18
N GLU A 128 -16.09 5.97 -23.43
CA GLU A 128 -16.34 4.74 -24.18
C GLU A 128 -15.93 3.48 -23.40
N VAL A 129 -16.65 2.38 -23.63
CA VAL A 129 -16.36 1.10 -22.98
C VAL A 129 -14.97 0.63 -23.40
N GLY A 130 -14.03 0.75 -22.47
CA GLY A 130 -12.67 0.24 -22.60
C GLY A 130 -12.57 -1.21 -22.12
N ASN A 131 -11.44 -1.52 -21.51
CA ASN A 131 -11.31 -2.79 -20.80
C ASN A 131 -12.13 -2.74 -19.50
N VAL A 132 -13.09 -3.65 -19.38
CA VAL A 132 -14.01 -3.76 -18.22
C VAL A 132 -13.31 -4.22 -16.95
N GLU A 133 -12.02 -4.54 -17.01
CA GLU A 133 -11.20 -4.94 -15.87
C GLU A 133 -10.48 -3.75 -15.17
N ILE A 134 -10.87 -2.50 -15.39
CA ILE A 134 -10.12 -1.32 -14.87
C ILE A 134 -11.03 -0.14 -14.59
N ALA A 135 -10.97 0.48 -13.42
CA ALA A 135 -11.72 1.71 -13.07
C ALA A 135 -11.94 2.65 -14.28
N ARG A 136 -13.22 2.84 -14.67
CA ARG A 136 -13.59 3.79 -15.73
C ARG A 136 -13.91 5.12 -15.05
N ILE A 137 -13.01 6.08 -15.18
CA ILE A 137 -13.18 7.40 -14.56
C ILE A 137 -14.10 8.26 -15.43
N SER A 138 -15.27 8.58 -14.89
CA SER A 138 -16.24 9.47 -15.51
C SER A 138 -16.13 10.88 -14.94
N THR A 139 -16.62 11.87 -15.69
CA THR A 139 -16.61 13.26 -15.24
C THR A 139 -18.04 13.69 -14.92
N VAL A 140 -18.25 14.26 -13.72
CA VAL A 140 -19.56 14.75 -13.26
C VAL A 140 -19.45 16.25 -13.02
N ASP A 141 -20.31 17.04 -13.65
CA ASP A 141 -20.41 18.50 -13.48
C ASP A 141 -21.64 18.82 -12.63
N LEU A 142 -21.42 19.54 -11.52
CA LEU A 142 -22.46 19.96 -10.61
C LEU A 142 -22.44 21.49 -10.44
N SER A 143 -23.62 22.04 -10.18
CA SER A 143 -23.79 23.40 -9.72
C SER A 143 -24.37 23.38 -8.31
N VAL A 144 -23.72 24.08 -7.38
CA VAL A 144 -24.20 24.22 -6.00
C VAL A 144 -24.49 25.69 -5.75
N PRO A 145 -25.75 26.08 -5.51
CA PRO A 145 -26.10 27.47 -5.24
C PRO A 145 -25.47 27.93 -3.93
N LEU A 146 -24.81 29.08 -3.94
CA LEU A 146 -24.15 29.64 -2.76
C LEU A 146 -25.04 30.69 -2.09
N PRO A 147 -25.16 30.68 -0.75
CA PRO A 147 -25.88 31.73 -0.04
C PRO A 147 -25.09 33.05 -0.10
N ALA A 148 -25.78 34.16 0.13
CA ALA A 148 -25.12 35.45 0.29
C ALA A 148 -24.17 35.45 1.51
N GLY A 149 -23.05 36.16 1.41
CA GLY A 149 -22.02 36.24 2.45
C GLY A 149 -20.76 35.43 2.11
N ASP A 150 -19.83 35.39 3.06
CA ASP A 150 -18.47 34.84 2.86
C ASP A 150 -18.18 33.64 3.76
N ASP A 151 -19.22 33.01 4.31
CA ASP A 151 -19.08 31.85 5.18
C ASP A 151 -18.30 30.73 4.47
N PRO A 152 -17.31 30.11 5.12
CA PRO A 152 -16.46 29.13 4.48
C PRO A 152 -17.24 27.86 4.13
N LEU A 153 -16.79 27.21 3.06
CA LEU A 153 -17.34 25.97 2.55
C LEU A 153 -16.75 24.77 3.28
N VAL A 154 -17.59 23.80 3.61
CA VAL A 154 -17.17 22.49 4.09
C VAL A 154 -17.73 21.45 3.13
N ILE A 155 -16.83 20.61 2.60
CA ILE A 155 -17.12 19.66 1.54
C ILE A 155 -16.71 18.26 2.01
N GLY A 156 -17.46 17.26 1.63
CA GLY A 156 -17.09 15.86 1.81
C GLY A 156 -18.17 14.94 1.27
N TRP A 157 -18.02 13.65 1.51
CA TRP A 157 -19.06 12.67 1.22
C TRP A 157 -19.04 11.53 2.22
N THR A 158 -20.05 10.66 2.19
CA THR A 158 -20.12 9.48 3.05
C THR A 158 -18.98 8.49 2.77
N GLY A 159 -18.59 7.71 3.79
CA GLY A 159 -17.40 6.84 3.71
C GLY A 159 -17.47 5.74 2.66
N ASP A 160 -18.68 5.26 2.34
CA ASP A 160 -18.91 4.24 1.32
C ASP A 160 -18.54 4.68 -0.09
N LEU A 161 -18.43 6.00 -0.35
CA LEU A 161 -17.94 6.52 -1.62
C LEU A 161 -16.40 6.56 -1.70
N GLY A 162 -15.71 6.13 -0.64
CA GLY A 162 -14.26 6.03 -0.58
C GLY A 162 -13.58 7.35 -0.24
N PRO A 163 -12.24 7.44 -0.43
CA PRO A 163 -11.50 8.67 -0.20
C PRO A 163 -11.80 9.75 -1.26
N LEU A 164 -11.81 11.01 -0.83
CA LEU A 164 -12.06 12.18 -1.68
C LEU A 164 -10.91 13.16 -1.64
N ILE A 165 -10.55 13.69 -2.79
CA ILE A 165 -9.60 14.79 -2.93
C ILE A 165 -10.38 16.03 -3.34
N VAL A 166 -10.27 17.11 -2.57
CA VAL A 166 -10.94 18.38 -2.88
C VAL A 166 -9.89 19.43 -3.21
N ARG A 167 -10.01 20.05 -4.39
CA ARG A 167 -9.09 21.09 -4.88
C ARG A 167 -9.87 22.32 -5.35
N GLN A 168 -9.51 23.50 -4.85
CA GLN A 168 -10.07 24.75 -5.33
C GLN A 168 -9.27 25.24 -6.54
N ARG A 169 -9.91 25.25 -7.71
CA ARG A 169 -9.33 25.76 -8.96
C ARG A 169 -9.52 27.28 -9.04
N THR A 170 -8.80 27.89 -9.98
CA THR A 170 -8.82 29.33 -10.35
C THR A 170 -8.43 30.35 -9.28
N VAL A 171 -8.32 29.93 -8.01
CA VAL A 171 -7.65 30.69 -6.95
C VAL A 171 -6.17 30.31 -6.92
N GLU A 172 -5.29 31.30 -7.11
CA GLU A 172 -3.86 31.10 -6.89
C GLU A 172 -3.65 30.72 -5.42
N ASN A 173 -3.24 29.47 -5.17
CA ASN A 173 -3.14 28.87 -3.83
C ASN A 173 -4.48 28.56 -3.14
N GLY A 174 -5.47 28.11 -3.92
CA GLY A 174 -6.71 27.56 -3.37
C GLY A 174 -6.50 26.33 -2.47
N TYR A 175 -7.54 25.96 -1.73
CA TYR A 175 -7.55 24.78 -0.88
C TYR A 175 -7.20 23.51 -1.66
N ALA A 176 -6.44 22.60 -1.04
CA ALA A 176 -6.26 21.24 -1.52
C ALA A 176 -6.14 20.31 -0.31
N GLY A 177 -7.04 19.33 -0.22
CA GLY A 177 -7.09 18.39 0.90
C GLY A 177 -7.49 16.99 0.46
N PHE A 178 -6.91 15.99 1.13
CA PHE A 178 -7.34 14.60 1.03
C PHE A 178 -8.19 14.25 2.24
N LEU A 179 -9.41 13.83 1.96
CA LEU A 179 -10.40 13.40 2.92
C LEU A 179 -10.39 11.88 2.90
N THR A 180 -10.01 11.27 4.02
CA THR A 180 -10.27 9.84 4.24
C THR A 180 -11.77 9.57 4.12
N SER A 181 -12.17 8.33 3.83
CA SER A 181 -13.57 7.92 3.73
C SER A 181 -14.44 8.54 4.84
N GLY A 182 -15.41 9.37 4.47
CA GLY A 182 -16.36 9.98 5.41
C GLY A 182 -15.87 11.26 6.09
N ALA A 183 -14.63 11.69 5.87
CA ALA A 183 -14.11 12.94 6.42
C ALA A 183 -14.66 14.16 5.68
N LEU A 184 -14.76 15.28 6.42
CA LEU A 184 -15.10 16.58 5.87
C LEU A 184 -13.85 17.43 5.72
N SER A 185 -13.84 18.33 4.74
CA SER A 185 -12.78 19.31 4.55
C SER A 185 -12.67 20.27 5.72
N ASP A 186 -11.48 20.84 5.89
CA ASP A 186 -11.34 22.06 6.65
C ASP A 186 -12.18 23.18 6.00
N PRO A 187 -12.55 24.23 6.75
CA PRO A 187 -13.29 25.35 6.20
C PRO A 187 -12.54 26.02 5.03
N ILE A 188 -13.08 25.89 3.83
CA ILE A 188 -12.54 26.45 2.58
C ILE A 188 -13.03 27.89 2.45
N PRO A 189 -12.14 28.90 2.47
CA PRO A 189 -12.53 30.28 2.26
C PRO A 189 -13.18 30.47 0.89
N ARG A 190 -14.32 31.18 0.87
CA ARG A 190 -14.97 31.56 -0.39
C ARG A 190 -14.25 32.71 -1.11
N THR A 191 -13.44 33.46 -0.37
CA THR A 191 -12.64 34.58 -0.87
C THR A 191 -11.23 34.49 -0.32
N GLY A 192 -10.22 34.55 -1.19
CA GLY A 192 -8.80 34.46 -0.81
C GLY A 192 -8.27 33.03 -0.73
N ALA A 193 -7.00 32.90 -0.36
CA ALA A 193 -6.33 31.62 -0.18
C ALA A 193 -6.49 31.12 1.26
N THR A 194 -6.38 29.81 1.47
CA THR A 194 -6.16 29.25 2.81
C THR A 194 -4.76 29.65 3.29
N ASP A 195 -4.67 30.51 4.30
CA ASP A 195 -3.42 30.88 4.97
C ASP A 195 -2.91 29.72 5.84
N GLN A 196 -2.63 28.55 5.23
CA GLN A 196 -1.90 27.50 5.94
C GLN A 196 -0.43 27.91 6.05
N GLY A 197 0.07 28.06 7.27
CA GLY A 197 1.47 28.41 7.50
C GLY A 197 2.41 27.31 6.99
N PRO A 198 3.64 27.63 6.52
CA PRO A 198 4.62 26.63 6.10
C PRO A 198 4.90 25.54 7.15
N ALA A 199 4.85 25.91 8.43
CA ALA A 199 5.09 24.99 9.54
C ALA A 199 3.92 24.02 9.77
N GLU A 200 2.69 24.50 9.62
CA GLU A 200 1.48 23.67 9.72
C GLU A 200 1.42 22.68 8.57
N ALA A 201 1.64 23.16 7.34
CA ALA A 201 1.74 22.31 6.15
C ALA A 201 2.85 21.25 6.25
N PHE A 202 3.97 21.58 6.88
CA PHE A 202 5.03 20.61 7.15
C PHE A 202 4.57 19.50 8.11
N VAL A 203 3.93 19.84 9.23
CA VAL A 203 3.50 18.87 10.25
C VAL A 203 2.44 17.92 9.70
N ASP A 204 1.45 18.43 8.98
CA ASP A 204 0.37 17.60 8.40
C ASP A 204 0.94 16.59 7.41
N TYR A 205 1.91 17.02 6.60
CA TYR A 205 2.57 16.12 5.66
C TYR A 205 3.55 15.15 6.32
N VAL A 206 4.11 15.44 7.50
CA VAL A 206 4.84 14.43 8.29
C VAL A 206 3.92 13.27 8.67
N ALA A 207 2.69 13.56 9.13
CA ALA A 207 1.72 12.52 9.42
C ALA A 207 1.33 11.74 8.16
N ALA A 208 1.04 12.43 7.05
CA ALA A 208 0.72 11.78 5.78
C ALA A 208 1.85 10.87 5.26
N GLY A 209 3.11 11.30 5.38
CA GLY A 209 4.28 10.52 5.01
C GLY A 209 4.51 9.30 5.91
N PHE A 210 4.19 9.41 7.20
CA PHE A 210 4.23 8.28 8.12
C PHE A 210 3.15 7.23 7.76
N ASP A 211 1.91 7.69 7.56
CA ASP A 211 0.78 6.84 7.19
C ASP A 211 0.98 6.15 5.85
N HIS A 212 1.70 6.80 4.93
CA HIS A 212 2.12 6.22 3.65
C HIS A 212 2.98 4.97 3.85
N ILE A 213 3.74 4.85 4.94
CA ILE A 213 4.53 3.66 5.25
C ILE A 213 3.75 2.70 6.14
N VAL A 214 3.26 3.15 7.30
CA VAL A 214 2.55 2.31 8.27
C VAL A 214 1.15 2.88 8.50
N PRO A 215 0.07 2.16 8.17
CA PRO A 215 0.00 0.79 7.64
C PRO A 215 0.10 0.64 6.12
N LYS A 216 0.00 1.72 5.34
CA LYS A 216 -0.45 1.63 3.95
C LYS A 216 0.61 1.11 2.98
N GLY A 217 1.89 1.39 3.23
CA GLY A 217 3.01 1.13 2.32
C GLY A 217 3.64 -0.24 2.52
N LEU A 218 2.89 -1.31 2.27
CA LEU A 218 3.40 -2.67 2.46
C LEU A 218 4.62 -2.98 1.59
N ASP A 219 4.68 -2.43 0.38
CA ASP A 219 5.84 -2.49 -0.51
C ASP A 219 7.11 -1.89 0.16
N HIS A 220 6.97 -0.74 0.82
CA HIS A 220 8.03 -0.09 1.58
C HIS A 220 8.42 -0.90 2.81
N ILE A 221 7.44 -1.42 3.55
CA ILE A 221 7.69 -2.27 4.73
C ILE A 221 8.49 -3.51 4.31
N LEU A 222 8.05 -4.25 3.29
CA LEU A 222 8.73 -5.45 2.83
C LEU A 222 10.12 -5.15 2.25
N PHE A 223 10.28 -4.05 1.52
CA PHE A 223 11.57 -3.61 1.02
C PHE A 223 12.56 -3.33 2.16
N VAL A 224 12.15 -2.52 3.15
CA VAL A 224 12.97 -2.14 4.30
C VAL A 224 13.30 -3.34 5.19
N LEU A 225 12.33 -4.24 5.42
CA LEU A 225 12.57 -5.50 6.11
C LEU A 225 13.57 -6.37 5.35
N GLY A 226 13.48 -6.41 4.02
CA GLY A 226 14.49 -7.01 3.15
C GLY A 226 15.89 -6.45 3.41
N LEU A 227 16.05 -5.13 3.47
CA LEU A 227 17.35 -4.52 3.78
C LEU A 227 17.85 -4.91 5.18
N PHE A 228 16.97 -4.91 6.18
CA PHE A 228 17.26 -5.28 7.56
C PHE A 228 17.73 -6.74 7.70
N PHE A 229 17.07 -7.69 7.04
CA PHE A 229 17.39 -9.11 7.19
C PHE A 229 18.77 -9.48 6.63
N LEU A 230 19.32 -8.74 5.67
CA LEU A 230 20.71 -8.97 5.22
C LEU A 230 21.75 -8.43 6.20
N SER A 231 21.49 -7.29 6.84
CA SER A 231 22.46 -6.65 7.73
C SER A 231 21.78 -5.91 8.86
N LEU A 232 22.04 -6.39 10.08
CA LEU A 232 21.61 -5.76 11.32
C LEU A 232 22.47 -4.57 11.77
N ARG A 233 23.56 -4.28 11.04
CA ARG A 233 24.39 -3.11 11.33
C ARG A 233 23.60 -1.85 11.01
N LEU A 234 23.34 -1.04 12.04
CA LEU A 234 22.53 0.16 11.93
C LEU A 234 23.10 1.17 10.94
N SER A 235 24.41 1.47 10.98
CA SER A 235 24.99 2.50 10.10
C SER A 235 24.81 2.22 8.60
N PRO A 236 25.17 1.03 8.06
CA PRO A 236 24.90 0.71 6.66
C PRO A 236 23.41 0.64 6.31
N LEU A 237 22.56 0.22 7.26
CA LEU A 237 21.12 0.15 7.05
C LEU A 237 20.52 1.56 6.92
N LEU A 238 20.80 2.44 7.87
CA LEU A 238 20.39 3.85 7.87
C LEU A 238 20.81 4.56 6.58
N TRP A 239 22.05 4.36 6.12
CA TRP A 239 22.50 4.98 4.87
C TRP A 239 21.72 4.50 3.64
N GLN A 240 21.36 3.21 3.57
CA GLN A 240 20.54 2.69 2.47
C GLN A 240 19.13 3.27 2.50
N ILE A 241 18.52 3.43 3.68
CA ILE A 241 17.18 4.00 3.83
C ILE A 241 17.19 5.47 3.45
N THR A 242 18.11 6.26 4.00
CA THR A 242 18.21 7.67 3.64
C THR A 242 18.50 7.84 2.14
N ALA A 243 19.31 6.97 1.52
CA ALA A 243 19.53 7.00 0.07
C ALA A 243 18.25 6.67 -0.71
N PHE A 244 17.46 5.70 -0.25
CA PHE A 244 16.15 5.37 -0.81
C PHE A 244 15.20 6.57 -0.70
N THR A 245 15.05 7.16 0.48
CA THR A 245 14.14 8.30 0.73
C THR A 245 14.56 9.53 -0.08
N LEU A 246 15.86 9.78 -0.22
CA LEU A 246 16.37 10.88 -1.04
C LEU A 246 16.02 10.67 -2.53
N ALA A 247 16.24 9.47 -3.05
CA ALA A 247 15.85 9.13 -4.41
C ALA A 247 14.33 9.27 -4.62
N HIS A 248 13.57 8.73 -3.68
CA HIS A 248 12.11 8.82 -3.65
C HIS A 248 11.63 10.27 -3.70
N THR A 249 12.24 11.15 -2.89
CA THR A 249 11.97 12.59 -2.86
C THR A 249 12.17 13.23 -4.23
N VAL A 250 13.25 12.86 -4.94
CA VAL A 250 13.56 13.41 -6.27
C VAL A 250 12.45 13.06 -7.25
N THR A 251 12.04 11.80 -7.32
CA THR A 251 11.01 11.36 -8.27
C THR A 251 9.61 11.81 -7.89
N LEU A 252 9.29 11.92 -6.59
CA LEU A 252 8.07 12.56 -6.14
C LEU A 252 8.02 14.02 -6.56
N ALA A 253 9.12 14.77 -6.40
CA ALA A 253 9.16 16.16 -6.82
C ALA A 253 9.00 16.30 -8.34
N LEU A 254 9.68 15.45 -9.12
CA LEU A 254 9.56 15.45 -10.58
C LEU A 254 8.15 15.08 -11.05
N GLY A 255 7.51 14.11 -10.41
CA GLY A 255 6.14 13.74 -10.73
C GLY A 255 5.15 14.80 -10.27
N ALA A 256 5.25 15.33 -9.05
CA ALA A 256 4.38 16.40 -8.55
C ALA A 256 4.46 17.70 -9.37
N LEU A 257 5.63 18.01 -9.93
CA LEU A 257 5.84 19.16 -10.85
C LEU A 257 5.46 18.86 -12.30
N ASP A 258 4.93 17.67 -12.55
CA ASP A 258 4.54 17.21 -13.88
C ASP A 258 5.68 17.16 -14.92
N ILE A 259 6.92 16.99 -14.45
CA ILE A 259 8.10 16.88 -15.32
C ILE A 259 8.24 15.44 -15.84
N VAL A 260 7.83 14.46 -15.04
CA VAL A 260 7.89 13.03 -15.39
C VAL A 260 6.54 12.39 -15.06
N ARG A 261 5.84 11.87 -16.09
CA ARG A 261 4.68 10.99 -15.93
C ARG A 261 5.01 9.62 -16.51
N LEU A 262 4.84 8.57 -15.70
CA LEU A 262 4.94 7.19 -16.13
C LEU A 262 3.67 6.44 -15.72
N SER A 263 3.24 5.47 -16.53
CA SER A 263 2.04 4.70 -16.22
C SER A 263 2.27 3.84 -14.96
N PRO A 264 1.34 3.85 -13.98
CA PRO A 264 1.37 2.93 -12.84
C PRO A 264 1.50 1.47 -13.27
N ASP A 265 0.87 1.10 -14.41
CA ASP A 265 0.99 -0.24 -15.06
C ASP A 265 2.43 -0.71 -15.31
N ILE A 266 3.38 0.22 -15.41
CA ILE A 266 4.81 -0.08 -15.61
C ILE A 266 5.56 0.05 -14.28
N VAL A 267 5.24 1.09 -13.51
CA VAL A 267 5.99 1.44 -12.30
C VAL A 267 5.73 0.44 -11.17
N GLU A 268 4.48 0.04 -10.94
CA GLU A 268 4.13 -0.85 -9.83
C GLU A 268 4.69 -2.28 -9.98
N PRO A 269 4.69 -2.92 -11.17
CA PRO A 269 5.42 -4.18 -11.35
C PRO A 269 6.93 -4.04 -11.13
N LEU A 270 7.53 -2.91 -11.53
CA LEU A 270 8.97 -2.68 -11.31
C LEU A 270 9.31 -2.47 -9.83
N ILE A 271 8.43 -1.79 -9.09
CA ILE A 271 8.49 -1.70 -7.62
C ILE A 271 8.48 -3.09 -7.01
N ALA A 272 7.50 -3.93 -7.35
CA ALA A 272 7.42 -5.31 -6.85
C ALA A 272 8.66 -6.13 -7.24
N ALA A 273 9.14 -6.01 -8.48
CA ALA A 273 10.34 -6.70 -8.96
C ALA A 273 11.61 -6.28 -8.19
N SER A 274 11.69 -5.02 -7.73
CA SER A 274 12.79 -4.56 -6.89
C SER A 274 12.82 -5.27 -5.53
N ILE A 275 11.65 -5.56 -4.96
CA ILE A 275 11.51 -6.30 -3.69
C ILE A 275 11.88 -7.78 -3.91
N VAL A 276 11.49 -8.37 -5.04
CA VAL A 276 11.95 -9.72 -5.44
C VAL A 276 13.47 -9.75 -5.49
N TYR A 277 14.10 -8.77 -6.15
CA TYR A 277 15.55 -8.69 -6.24
C TYR A 277 16.20 -8.67 -4.85
N VAL A 278 15.73 -7.81 -3.93
CA VAL A 278 16.29 -7.71 -2.56
C VAL A 278 16.12 -9.03 -1.80
N GLY A 279 14.93 -9.63 -1.84
CA GLY A 279 14.66 -10.89 -1.16
C GLY A 279 15.56 -12.03 -1.66
N ILE A 280 15.80 -12.09 -2.96
CA ILE A 280 16.66 -13.12 -3.57
C ILE A 280 18.14 -12.86 -3.28
N GLU A 281 18.58 -11.61 -3.40
CA GLU A 281 19.95 -11.21 -3.06
C GLU A 281 20.30 -11.65 -1.63
N ASN A 282 19.41 -11.44 -0.67
CA ASN A 282 19.62 -11.80 0.74
C ASN A 282 19.80 -13.32 0.99
N ILE A 283 19.26 -14.17 0.14
CA ILE A 283 19.40 -15.62 0.23
C ILE A 283 20.83 -16.04 -0.14
N PHE A 284 21.39 -15.41 -1.18
CA PHE A 284 22.69 -15.79 -1.76
C PHE A 284 23.87 -15.02 -1.19
N VAL A 285 23.64 -13.78 -0.82
CA VAL A 285 24.68 -12.86 -0.35
C VAL A 285 24.66 -12.84 1.18
N ARG A 286 25.85 -12.94 1.78
CA ARG A 286 26.04 -12.86 3.25
C ARG A 286 26.72 -11.56 3.70
N LYS A 287 27.21 -10.75 2.77
CA LYS A 287 27.95 -9.51 3.05
C LYS A 287 27.48 -8.40 2.11
N LEU A 288 27.26 -7.21 2.65
CA LEU A 288 26.89 -6.03 1.87
C LEU A 288 28.00 -5.71 0.85
N HIS A 289 27.62 -5.59 -0.41
CA HIS A 289 28.52 -5.11 -1.44
C HIS A 289 28.53 -3.57 -1.49
N PRO A 290 29.69 -2.92 -1.71
CA PRO A 290 29.79 -1.47 -1.86
C PRO A 290 28.82 -0.77 -2.84
N TRP A 291 28.34 -1.43 -3.91
CA TRP A 291 27.41 -0.81 -4.87
C TRP A 291 25.93 -0.93 -4.46
N ARG A 292 25.62 -1.66 -3.39
CA ARG A 292 24.25 -1.87 -2.94
C ARG A 292 23.49 -0.56 -2.67
N PRO A 293 24.08 0.48 -2.04
CA PRO A 293 23.39 1.76 -1.89
C PRO A 293 22.98 2.41 -3.22
N VAL A 294 23.72 2.18 -4.31
CA VAL A 294 23.35 2.69 -5.65
C VAL A 294 22.11 1.97 -6.17
N VAL A 295 22.03 0.65 -5.97
CA VAL A 295 20.83 -0.13 -6.33
C VAL A 295 19.61 0.34 -5.54
N VAL A 296 19.78 0.49 -4.23
CA VAL A 296 18.72 0.96 -3.34
C VAL A 296 18.27 2.37 -3.71
N PHE A 297 19.20 3.24 -4.10
CA PHE A 297 18.88 4.56 -4.64
C PHE A 297 18.04 4.44 -5.94
N CYS A 298 18.43 3.59 -6.89
CA CYS A 298 17.64 3.35 -8.10
C CYS A 298 16.24 2.81 -7.81
N PHE A 299 16.10 1.94 -6.81
CA PHE A 299 14.79 1.45 -6.36
C PHE A 299 13.96 2.56 -5.70
N GLY A 300 14.59 3.45 -4.93
CA GLY A 300 13.94 4.64 -4.39
C GLY A 300 13.37 5.55 -5.48
N LEU A 301 14.08 5.72 -6.61
CA LEU A 301 13.54 6.45 -7.77
C LEU A 301 12.27 5.78 -8.32
N LEU A 302 12.27 4.46 -8.46
CA LEU A 302 11.09 3.72 -8.96
C LEU A 302 9.90 3.84 -8.01
N HIS A 303 10.13 3.66 -6.71
CA HIS A 303 9.07 3.79 -5.70
C HIS A 303 8.45 5.19 -5.69
N GLY A 304 9.28 6.24 -5.78
CA GLY A 304 8.77 7.61 -5.77
C GLY A 304 7.95 7.97 -7.01
N LEU A 305 8.12 7.26 -8.13
CA LEU A 305 7.25 7.43 -9.30
C LEU A 305 5.87 6.79 -9.10
N GLY A 306 5.79 5.68 -8.38
CA GLY A 306 4.53 4.94 -8.18
C GLY A 306 3.51 5.72 -7.35
N PHE A 307 4.00 6.58 -6.46
CA PHE A 307 3.15 7.41 -5.60
C PHE A 307 2.96 8.85 -6.12
N ALA A 308 3.70 9.26 -7.15
CA ALA A 308 3.71 10.65 -7.59
C ALA A 308 2.38 11.12 -8.22
N SER A 309 1.63 10.23 -8.88
CA SER A 309 0.30 10.51 -9.42
C SER A 309 -0.67 10.86 -8.29
N VAL A 310 -0.71 10.02 -7.25
CA VAL A 310 -1.56 10.25 -6.07
C VAL A 310 -1.18 11.57 -5.39
N LEU A 311 0.12 11.91 -5.33
CA LEU A 311 0.64 13.12 -4.69
C LEU A 311 0.40 14.42 -5.46
N GLN A 312 0.23 14.37 -6.79
CA GLN A 312 -0.36 15.48 -7.55
C GLN A 312 -1.78 15.76 -7.07
N ASP A 313 -2.56 14.71 -6.82
CA ASP A 313 -3.93 14.84 -6.37
C ASP A 313 -4.01 15.29 -4.90
N PHE A 314 -3.06 14.88 -4.03
CA PHE A 314 -2.91 15.42 -2.66
C PHE A 314 -2.60 16.94 -2.59
N GLY A 315 -2.40 17.63 -3.72
CA GLY A 315 -2.22 19.08 -3.74
C GLY A 315 -0.84 19.53 -3.32
N LEU A 316 0.19 18.70 -3.51
CA LEU A 316 1.58 19.12 -3.30
C LEU A 316 1.91 20.38 -4.11
N SER A 317 1.38 20.48 -5.34
CA SER A 317 1.63 21.59 -6.27
C SER A 317 1.07 22.96 -5.82
N ALA A 318 0.41 23.04 -4.66
CA ALA A 318 -0.13 24.29 -4.10
C ALA A 318 0.90 25.03 -3.23
N GLN A 319 0.47 26.10 -2.55
CA GLN A 319 1.25 26.80 -1.53
C GLN A 319 1.92 25.80 -0.57
N ASN A 320 3.15 26.14 -0.14
CA ASN A 320 3.99 25.31 0.71
C ASN A 320 4.46 23.99 0.09
N PHE A 321 4.57 23.87 -1.25
CA PHE A 321 5.12 22.67 -1.93
C PHE A 321 6.39 22.14 -1.24
N LEU A 322 7.38 23.00 -0.99
CA LEU A 322 8.65 22.57 -0.40
C LEU A 322 8.48 22.11 1.06
N PRO A 323 7.82 22.86 1.97
CA PRO A 323 7.48 22.36 3.30
C PRO A 323 6.70 21.03 3.29
N LYS A 324 5.69 20.89 2.43
CA LYS A 324 4.88 19.67 2.29
C LYS A 324 5.71 18.49 1.80
N LEU A 325 6.53 18.69 0.76
CA LEU A 325 7.43 17.66 0.22
C LEU A 325 8.46 17.21 1.25
N ILE A 326 9.08 18.15 1.98
CA ILE A 326 10.05 17.80 3.02
C ILE A 326 9.35 17.10 4.18
N GLY A 327 8.21 17.63 4.65
CA GLY A 327 7.40 17.03 5.71
C GLY A 327 7.02 15.59 5.39
N PHE A 328 6.52 15.36 4.18
CA PHE A 328 6.20 14.02 3.68
C PHE A 328 7.38 13.07 3.78
N ASN A 329 8.54 13.45 3.25
CA ASN A 329 9.70 12.55 3.24
C ASN A 329 10.31 12.35 4.63
N VAL A 330 10.16 13.33 5.55
CA VAL A 330 10.48 13.13 6.97
C VAL A 330 9.53 12.10 7.59
N GLY A 331 8.23 12.18 7.31
CA GLY A 331 7.24 11.18 7.71
C GLY A 331 7.58 9.78 7.20
N VAL A 332 7.94 9.67 5.93
CA VAL A 332 8.39 8.43 5.27
C VAL A 332 9.60 7.84 6.00
N GLU A 333 10.65 8.65 6.22
CA GLU A 333 11.86 8.18 6.93
C GLU A 333 11.54 7.72 8.35
N LEU A 334 10.68 8.45 9.09
CA LEU A 334 10.22 8.05 10.42
C LEU A 334 9.45 6.73 10.40
N GLY A 335 8.56 6.51 9.43
CA GLY A 335 7.84 5.25 9.24
C GLY A 335 8.79 4.08 8.98
N GLN A 336 9.75 4.25 8.07
CA GLN A 336 10.77 3.23 7.77
C GLN A 336 11.62 2.90 9.00
N LEU A 337 12.04 3.92 9.76
CA LEU A 337 12.79 3.75 11.00
C LEU A 337 11.97 3.03 12.08
N ALA A 338 10.67 3.29 12.18
CA ALA A 338 9.78 2.61 13.13
C ALA A 338 9.67 1.09 12.82
N VAL A 339 9.58 0.72 11.55
CA VAL A 339 9.58 -0.68 11.10
C VAL A 339 10.90 -1.37 11.50
N ILE A 340 12.04 -0.71 11.25
CA ILE A 340 13.36 -1.26 11.58
C ILE A 340 13.56 -1.37 13.08
N ALA A 341 13.20 -0.34 13.84
CA ALA A 341 13.30 -0.36 15.29
C ALA A 341 12.51 -1.54 15.86
N SER A 342 11.29 -1.76 15.35
CA SER A 342 10.44 -2.89 15.74
C SER A 342 11.11 -4.23 15.40
N ALA A 343 11.56 -4.43 14.16
CA ALA A 343 12.24 -5.66 13.75
C ALA A 343 13.54 -5.92 14.54
N TRP A 344 14.28 -4.86 14.84
CA TRP A 344 15.51 -4.91 15.63
C TRP A 344 15.22 -5.30 17.08
N LEU A 345 14.20 -4.73 17.72
CA LEU A 345 13.79 -5.07 19.08
C LEU A 345 13.30 -6.54 19.18
N ILE A 346 12.58 -7.02 18.18
CA ILE A 346 11.98 -8.37 18.20
C ILE A 346 13.03 -9.45 17.88
N LEU A 347 13.89 -9.23 16.88
CA LEU A 347 14.81 -10.27 16.37
C LEU A 347 16.29 -9.87 16.47
N GLY A 348 16.61 -8.63 16.10
CA GLY A 348 17.99 -8.14 16.03
C GLY A 348 18.73 -8.20 17.36
N MET A 349 18.11 -7.70 18.43
CA MET A 349 18.69 -7.64 19.77
C MET A 349 18.99 -9.05 20.34
N PHE A 350 18.14 -10.03 20.08
CA PHE A 350 18.24 -11.35 20.69
C PHE A 350 19.12 -12.33 19.89
N PHE A 351 19.09 -12.23 18.56
CA PHE A 351 19.67 -13.24 17.68
C PHE A 351 20.66 -12.70 16.66
N GLY A 352 20.83 -11.40 16.55
CA GLY A 352 21.60 -10.80 15.46
C GLY A 352 23.06 -11.19 15.36
N GLU A 353 23.66 -11.56 16.49
CA GLU A 353 25.06 -12.02 16.57
C GLU A 353 25.20 -13.54 16.48
N ARG A 354 24.09 -14.28 16.37
CA ARG A 354 24.10 -15.75 16.31
C ARG A 354 24.44 -16.22 14.91
N GLU A 355 25.37 -17.17 14.79
CA GLU A 355 25.79 -17.73 13.48
C GLU A 355 24.64 -18.37 12.70
N TRP A 356 23.63 -18.91 13.40
CA TRP A 356 22.45 -19.52 12.80
C TRP A 356 21.40 -18.51 12.33
N TYR A 357 21.53 -17.22 12.68
CA TYR A 357 20.53 -16.18 12.36
C TYR A 357 20.21 -16.12 10.87
N HIS A 358 21.25 -16.13 10.02
CA HIS A 358 21.05 -16.07 8.58
C HIS A 358 20.25 -17.29 8.07
N ARG A 359 20.63 -18.49 8.52
CA ARG A 359 20.00 -19.75 8.10
C ARG A 359 18.56 -19.86 8.59
N ARG A 360 18.28 -19.55 9.87
CA ARG A 360 16.97 -19.79 10.49
C ARG A 360 16.01 -18.60 10.37
N VAL A 361 16.49 -17.39 10.13
CA VAL A 361 15.66 -16.17 10.14
C VAL A 361 15.78 -15.41 8.82
N ALA A 362 16.96 -14.86 8.51
CA ALA A 362 17.09 -13.94 7.38
C ALA A 362 16.74 -14.58 6.03
N ALA A 363 17.30 -15.75 5.73
CA ALA A 363 17.07 -16.45 4.46
C ALA A 363 15.60 -16.90 4.25
N PRO A 364 14.93 -17.59 5.21
CA PRO A 364 13.54 -17.98 5.03
C PRO A 364 12.59 -16.79 4.94
N VAL A 365 12.83 -15.72 5.72
CA VAL A 365 12.01 -14.50 5.62
C VAL A 365 12.23 -13.78 4.29
N SER A 366 13.48 -13.66 3.84
CA SER A 366 13.77 -13.01 2.55
C SER A 366 13.17 -13.76 1.37
N ALA A 367 13.04 -15.09 1.45
CA ALA A 367 12.33 -15.85 0.44
C ALA A 367 10.82 -15.67 0.50
N ALA A 368 10.23 -15.57 1.70
CA ALA A 368 8.82 -15.25 1.83
C ALA A 368 8.53 -13.86 1.22
N ILE A 369 9.36 -12.86 1.50
CA ILE A 369 9.33 -11.54 0.87
C ILE A 369 9.40 -11.67 -0.67
N ALA A 370 10.36 -12.44 -1.18
CA ALA A 370 10.53 -12.63 -2.63
C ALA A 370 9.32 -13.33 -3.28
N VAL A 371 8.69 -14.30 -2.60
CA VAL A 371 7.50 -14.99 -3.10
C VAL A 371 6.29 -14.06 -3.14
N ILE A 372 6.05 -13.29 -2.06
CA ILE A 372 4.98 -12.29 -2.00
C ILE A 372 5.17 -11.25 -3.12
N ALA A 373 6.38 -10.70 -3.25
CA ALA A 373 6.65 -9.71 -4.28
C ALA A 373 6.59 -10.28 -5.70
N ALA A 374 6.97 -11.56 -5.90
CA ALA A 374 6.86 -12.21 -7.20
C ALA A 374 5.38 -12.40 -7.60
N PHE A 375 4.52 -12.73 -6.64
CA PHE A 375 3.08 -12.74 -6.84
C PHE A 375 2.57 -11.35 -7.29
N TRP A 376 2.96 -10.26 -6.60
CA TRP A 376 2.57 -8.90 -7.01
C TRP A 376 3.05 -8.52 -8.40
N VAL A 377 4.24 -8.96 -8.84
CA VAL A 377 4.65 -8.72 -10.24
C VAL A 377 3.67 -9.37 -11.20
N LEU A 378 3.25 -10.62 -10.95
CA LEU A 378 2.32 -11.33 -11.83
C LEU A 378 0.92 -10.70 -11.82
N ASP A 379 0.47 -10.27 -10.65
CA ASP A 379 -0.85 -9.65 -10.47
C ASP A 379 -0.91 -8.27 -11.16
N ARG A 380 0.06 -7.40 -10.89
CA ARG A 380 0.16 -6.06 -11.49
C ARG A 380 0.49 -6.06 -12.99
N THR A 381 0.95 -7.19 -13.53
CA THR A 381 1.11 -7.38 -14.99
C THR A 381 -0.09 -8.06 -15.63
N GLY A 382 -1.16 -8.32 -14.86
CA GLY A 382 -2.38 -9.00 -15.30
C GLY A 382 -2.17 -10.43 -15.80
N VAL A 383 -1.02 -11.06 -15.49
CA VAL A 383 -0.73 -12.45 -15.86
C VAL A 383 -1.60 -13.41 -15.06
N ILE A 384 -1.90 -13.05 -13.82
CA ILE A 384 -2.85 -13.73 -12.95
C ILE A 384 -3.94 -12.75 -12.53
N ALA A 385 -5.15 -13.27 -12.33
CA ALA A 385 -6.23 -12.50 -11.72
C ALA A 385 -6.34 -12.91 -10.25
N GLY A 386 -6.45 -11.93 -9.35
CA GLY A 386 -6.62 -12.15 -7.90
C GLY A 386 -7.79 -13.08 -7.55
N ALA A 387 -8.91 -13.01 -8.27
CA ALA A 387 -10.08 -13.87 -8.04
C ALA A 387 -9.92 -15.34 -8.49
N GLY A 388 -8.78 -15.72 -9.08
CA GLY A 388 -8.50 -17.07 -9.56
C GLY A 388 -8.05 -18.06 -8.46
N PRO A 389 -7.47 -19.22 -8.83
CA PRO A 389 -6.88 -20.17 -7.86
C PRO A 389 -5.74 -19.58 -7.02
N TRP A 390 -5.32 -18.35 -7.32
CA TRP A 390 -4.31 -17.58 -6.60
C TRP A 390 -4.89 -16.67 -5.51
N GLY A 391 -6.22 -16.60 -5.34
CA GLY A 391 -6.86 -15.66 -4.40
C GLY A 391 -6.40 -15.76 -2.95
N VAL A 392 -5.90 -16.92 -2.52
CA VAL A 392 -5.27 -17.05 -1.20
C VAL A 392 -4.05 -16.11 -1.03
N LEU A 393 -3.28 -15.87 -2.10
CA LEU A 393 -2.16 -14.92 -2.06
C LEU A 393 -2.63 -13.47 -2.07
N THR A 394 -3.72 -13.16 -2.79
CA THR A 394 -4.38 -11.85 -2.76
C THR A 394 -4.94 -11.55 -1.37
N ASP A 395 -5.63 -12.51 -0.74
CA ASP A 395 -6.14 -12.40 0.63
C ASP A 395 -5.00 -12.25 1.66
N LEU A 396 -3.81 -12.80 1.39
CA LEU A 396 -2.66 -12.63 2.26
C LEU A 396 -2.10 -11.20 2.22
N THR A 397 -2.22 -10.51 1.08
CA THR A 397 -1.54 -9.23 0.85
C THR A 397 -2.47 -8.02 0.88
N GLU A 398 -3.74 -8.17 0.49
CA GLU A 398 -4.66 -7.05 0.19
C GLU A 398 -6.05 -7.23 0.85
N GLY A 399 -6.62 -8.45 0.83
CA GLY A 399 -7.99 -8.70 1.33
C GLY A 399 -8.10 -9.17 2.79
N GLY A 400 -6.99 -9.59 3.39
CA GLY A 400 -6.94 -10.11 4.75
C GLY A 400 -7.65 -11.47 4.93
N LEU A 401 -6.91 -12.57 4.98
CA LEU A 401 -7.46 -13.87 5.41
C LEU A 401 -8.16 -13.75 6.78
N PRO A 402 -9.15 -14.61 7.10
CA PRO A 402 -9.82 -14.63 8.40
C PRO A 402 -8.80 -14.64 9.54
N SER A 403 -8.62 -13.48 10.19
CA SER A 403 -7.39 -13.15 10.93
C SER A 403 -7.10 -14.12 12.07
N LEU A 404 -8.14 -14.63 12.73
CA LEU A 404 -8.03 -15.65 13.77
C LEU A 404 -7.62 -17.03 13.21
N ALA A 405 -8.18 -17.46 12.07
CA ALA A 405 -7.83 -18.73 11.45
C ALA A 405 -6.37 -18.71 10.95
N THR A 406 -5.94 -17.58 10.38
CA THR A 406 -4.56 -17.36 9.92
C THR A 406 -3.58 -17.35 11.09
N ALA A 407 -3.91 -16.65 12.18
CA ALA A 407 -3.09 -16.65 13.37
C ALA A 407 -2.98 -18.06 13.99
N LEU A 408 -4.06 -18.83 14.02
CA LEU A 408 -4.05 -20.23 14.47
C LEU A 408 -3.24 -21.13 13.53
N ALA A 409 -3.39 -20.95 12.21
CA ALA A 409 -2.64 -21.68 11.19
C ALA A 409 -1.13 -21.38 11.25
N ALA A 410 -0.72 -20.21 11.74
CA ALA A 410 0.67 -19.90 12.04
C ALA A 410 1.12 -20.47 13.40
N PHE A 411 0.31 -20.29 14.45
CA PHE A 411 0.69 -20.64 15.82
C PHE A 411 0.76 -22.16 16.06
N VAL A 412 -0.19 -22.93 15.55
CA VAL A 412 -0.28 -24.39 15.81
C VAL A 412 0.93 -25.15 15.26
N PRO A 413 1.34 -24.98 13.98
CA PRO A 413 2.54 -25.63 13.47
C PRO A 413 3.81 -25.20 14.20
N VAL A 414 3.93 -23.92 14.57
CA VAL A 414 5.09 -23.40 15.31
C VAL A 414 5.18 -24.03 16.69
N ALA A 415 4.05 -24.14 17.41
CA ALA A 415 3.99 -24.80 18.71
C ALA A 415 4.35 -26.28 18.61
N LEU A 416 3.83 -26.99 17.59
CA LEU A 416 4.15 -28.39 17.34
C LEU A 416 5.64 -28.60 17.00
N LEU A 417 6.20 -27.79 16.10
CA LEU A 417 7.63 -27.84 15.75
C LEU A 417 8.50 -27.58 16.97
N THR A 418 8.14 -26.59 17.79
CA THR A 418 8.86 -26.27 19.03
C THR A 418 8.79 -27.43 20.03
N ALA A 419 7.61 -28.01 20.24
CA ALA A 419 7.44 -29.17 21.11
C ALA A 419 8.26 -30.38 20.62
N LEU A 420 8.28 -30.64 19.30
CA LEU A 420 9.07 -31.72 18.69
C LEU A 420 10.58 -31.52 18.89
N VAL A 421 11.08 -30.28 18.76
CA VAL A 421 12.49 -29.96 19.01
C VAL A 421 12.87 -30.13 20.49
N LEU A 422 11.95 -29.81 21.41
CA LEU A 422 12.19 -29.97 22.85
C LEU A 422 12.09 -31.44 23.31
N ALA A 423 11.17 -32.22 22.71
CA ALA A 423 10.89 -33.59 23.13
C ALA A 423 11.97 -34.61 22.71
N LYS A 424 12.90 -34.25 21.82
CA LYS A 424 13.98 -35.13 21.37
C LYS A 424 15.31 -34.40 21.36
N PRO A 425 16.43 -35.06 21.70
CA PRO A 425 17.76 -34.59 21.30
C PRO A 425 17.81 -34.64 19.77
N ALA A 426 17.35 -33.57 19.14
CA ALA A 426 17.27 -33.48 17.69
C ALA A 426 18.65 -33.14 17.13
N ALA A 427 19.03 -33.82 16.04
CA ALA A 427 20.20 -33.44 15.25
C ALA A 427 20.10 -31.97 14.83
N ASP A 428 21.23 -31.28 14.73
CA ASP A 428 21.26 -29.84 14.44
C ASP A 428 20.55 -29.48 13.14
N ASP A 429 20.54 -30.37 12.15
CA ASP A 429 19.79 -30.21 10.89
C ASP A 429 18.26 -30.13 11.10
N PHE A 430 17.70 -30.90 12.04
CA PHE A 430 16.27 -30.81 12.34
C PHE A 430 15.93 -29.52 13.06
N ARG A 431 16.81 -29.06 13.97
CA ARG A 431 16.65 -27.76 14.66
C ARG A 431 16.71 -26.60 13.67
N ASP A 432 17.60 -26.69 12.70
CA ASP A 432 17.72 -25.71 11.63
C ASP A 432 16.49 -25.70 10.73
N ALA A 433 15.99 -26.87 10.32
CA ALA A 433 14.76 -26.97 9.52
C ALA A 433 13.52 -26.43 10.28
N ALA A 434 13.39 -26.76 11.57
CA ALA A 434 12.32 -26.26 12.42
C ALA A 434 12.39 -24.73 12.58
N GLY A 435 13.59 -24.17 12.80
CA GLY A 435 13.80 -22.73 12.87
C GLY A 435 13.47 -22.01 11.56
N MET A 436 13.88 -22.59 10.42
CA MET A 436 13.54 -22.06 9.09
C MET A 436 12.02 -22.02 8.87
N ALA A 437 11.33 -23.13 9.13
CA ALA A 437 9.89 -23.23 9.00
C ALA A 437 9.17 -22.26 9.96
N THR A 438 9.63 -22.15 11.20
CA THR A 438 9.07 -21.23 12.21
C THR A 438 9.14 -19.79 11.72
N SER A 439 10.29 -19.35 11.22
CA SER A 439 10.45 -17.98 10.72
C SER A 439 9.62 -17.71 9.47
N ALA A 440 9.54 -18.65 8.52
CA ALA A 440 8.70 -18.48 7.34
C ALA A 440 7.20 -18.39 7.70
N ILE A 441 6.73 -19.31 8.55
CA ILE A 441 5.32 -19.39 8.96
C ILE A 441 4.90 -18.14 9.73
N LEU A 442 5.71 -17.71 10.71
CA LEU A 442 5.38 -16.53 11.51
C LEU A 442 5.46 -15.25 10.70
N PHE A 443 6.43 -15.12 9.79
CA PHE A 443 6.48 -13.95 8.92
C PHE A 443 5.24 -13.82 8.04
N VAL A 444 4.85 -14.90 7.35
CA VAL A 444 3.64 -14.91 6.51
C VAL A 444 2.39 -14.64 7.35
N GLY A 445 2.29 -15.25 8.54
CA GLY A 445 1.19 -15.00 9.46
C GLY A 445 1.11 -13.53 9.91
N ILE A 446 2.25 -12.90 10.23
CA ILE A 446 2.31 -11.49 10.64
C ILE A 446 1.89 -10.57 9.49
N VAL A 447 2.38 -10.81 8.27
CA VAL A 447 1.99 -10.02 7.10
C VAL A 447 0.49 -10.12 6.89
N ALA A 448 -0.06 -11.34 6.91
CA ALA A 448 -1.48 -11.58 6.69
C ALA A 448 -2.39 -10.96 7.76
N THR A 449 -2.01 -11.03 9.04
CA THR A 449 -2.80 -10.39 10.10
C THR A 449 -2.62 -8.87 10.11
N PHE A 450 -1.48 -8.37 9.62
CA PHE A 450 -1.22 -6.93 9.52
C PHE A 450 -2.06 -6.31 8.40
N THR A 451 -2.09 -6.94 7.23
CA THR A 451 -2.90 -6.51 6.08
C THR A 451 -4.39 -6.60 6.39
N ALA A 452 -4.83 -7.62 7.12
CA ALA A 452 -6.20 -7.75 7.61
C ALA A 452 -6.60 -6.74 8.72
N GLY A 453 -5.73 -5.79 9.09
CA GLY A 453 -5.99 -4.85 10.19
C GLY A 453 -6.13 -5.51 11.56
N ALA A 454 -5.65 -6.75 11.73
CA ALA A 454 -5.70 -7.49 13.00
C ALA A 454 -4.42 -7.28 13.82
N TRP A 455 -4.08 -6.02 14.08
CA TRP A 455 -2.83 -5.56 14.70
C TRP A 455 -2.46 -6.30 15.99
N GLY A 456 -3.44 -6.60 16.85
CA GLY A 456 -3.22 -7.35 18.09
C GLY A 456 -2.69 -8.77 17.85
N LEU A 457 -3.18 -9.45 16.80
CA LEU A 457 -2.68 -10.77 16.39
C LEU A 457 -1.29 -10.66 15.75
N SER A 458 -1.03 -9.64 14.94
CA SER A 458 0.30 -9.38 14.37
C SER A 458 1.35 -9.19 15.46
N ILE A 459 1.05 -8.39 16.48
CA ILE A 459 1.93 -8.18 17.64
C ILE A 459 2.14 -9.49 18.40
N LEU A 460 1.07 -10.27 18.64
CA LEU A 460 1.18 -11.56 19.32
C LEU A 460 2.11 -12.53 18.58
N LEU A 461 1.93 -12.70 17.26
CA LEU A 461 2.76 -13.57 16.43
C LEU A 461 4.23 -13.09 16.42
N ALA A 462 4.44 -11.77 16.35
CA ALA A 462 5.75 -11.16 16.42
C ALA A 462 6.47 -11.44 17.75
N LEU A 463 5.74 -11.43 18.88
CA LEU A 463 6.29 -11.75 20.21
C LEU A 463 6.52 -13.26 20.42
N VAL A 464 5.70 -14.12 19.82
CA VAL A 464 5.86 -15.58 19.85
C VAL A 464 7.13 -16.02 19.09
N TRP A 465 7.51 -15.28 18.05
CA TRP A 465 8.65 -15.60 17.21
C TRP A 465 9.99 -15.74 17.95
N PRO A 466 10.48 -14.72 18.68
CA PRO A 466 11.73 -14.86 19.41
C PRO A 466 11.66 -15.96 20.48
N LEU A 467 10.49 -16.16 21.09
CA LEU A 467 10.29 -17.20 22.10
C LEU A 467 10.46 -18.61 21.50
N ALA A 468 9.80 -18.88 20.37
CA ALA A 468 9.90 -20.16 19.67
C ALA A 468 11.33 -20.45 19.22
N LEU A 469 12.01 -19.47 18.60
CA LEU A 469 13.40 -19.63 18.17
C LEU A 469 14.34 -19.89 19.36
N ARG A 470 14.12 -19.21 20.49
CA ARG A 470 14.92 -19.42 21.70
C ARG A 470 14.75 -20.84 22.24
N PHE A 471 13.53 -21.35 22.34
CA PHE A 471 13.30 -22.74 22.77
C PHE A 471 13.93 -23.75 21.82
N GLN A 472 13.81 -23.53 20.50
CA GLN A 472 14.42 -24.41 19.50
C GLN A 472 15.95 -24.35 19.52
N ALA A 473 16.54 -23.23 19.95
CA ALA A 473 17.98 -23.07 20.09
C ALA A 473 18.55 -23.71 21.38
N LEU A 474 17.76 -23.83 22.45
CA LEU A 474 18.21 -24.45 23.71
C LEU A 474 18.44 -25.97 23.59
N GLY A 475 17.73 -26.64 22.68
CA GLY A 475 17.81 -28.09 22.52
C GLY A 475 17.20 -28.89 23.67
N GLY A 476 16.70 -30.10 23.41
CA GLY A 476 16.21 -31.01 24.44
C GLY A 476 17.26 -31.34 25.52
N PRO A 477 16.85 -31.91 26.67
CA PRO A 477 17.73 -32.20 27.79
C PRO A 477 18.96 -33.01 27.36
N GLU A 478 20.14 -32.70 27.92
CA GLU A 478 21.36 -33.48 27.66
C GLU A 478 21.11 -34.96 27.96
N PRO A 479 21.60 -35.89 27.12
CA PRO A 479 21.48 -37.31 27.39
C PRO A 479 22.19 -37.61 28.72
N ALA A 480 21.42 -38.14 29.68
CA ALA A 480 21.87 -38.55 31.00
C ALA A 480 22.81 -39.76 30.95
#